data_AF-A0A2T1J309-F1
#
_entry.id   AF-A0A2T1J309-F1
#
_cell.length_a   1.000
_cell.length_b   1.000
_cell.length_c   1.000
_cell.angle_alpha   90.00
_cell.angle_beta   90.00
_cell.angle_gamma   90.00
#
_symmetry.space_group_name_H-M   'P 1'
#
loop_
_entity.id
_entity.type
_entity.pdbx_description
1 polymer ?
#
loop_
_entity_poly.entity_id
_entity_poly.type
_entity_poly.pdbx_seq_one_letter_code
_entity_poly.pdbx_strand_id
1 'polypeptide(L)'
;MSIQQLKKLFGNQEAVLELVQLEGGELALRNAGSEKEPLVKIQFNDEVKALLGDETAVVAQHMIQAALFGLLEKQVNQWQAQVIDEKPKYLS
;
A
#
# COMPACT_ATOMS: atom_id res chain seq x y z
N MET A 1 5.08 0.85 11.76
CA MET A 1 5.38 -0.12 10.69
C MET A 1 6.51 0.43 9.86
N SER A 2 7.66 -0.26 9.77
CA SER A 2 8.80 0.18 8.95
C SER A 2 8.69 -0.36 7.52
N ILE A 3 9.28 0.33 6.53
CA ILE A 3 9.36 -0.16 5.14
C ILE A 3 9.98 -1.57 5.06
N GLN A 4 10.87 -1.92 5.98
CA GLN A 4 11.46 -3.26 6.08
C GLN A 4 10.40 -4.35 6.37
N GLN A 5 9.42 -4.06 7.23
CA GLN A 5 8.31 -4.97 7.51
C GLN A 5 7.34 -5.05 6.32
N LEU A 6 7.14 -3.93 5.64
CA LEU A 6 6.33 -3.87 4.42
C LEU A 6 6.97 -4.68 3.28
N LYS A 7 8.29 -4.56 3.10
CA LYS A 7 9.07 -5.36 2.16
C LYS A 7 9.03 -6.84 2.51
N LYS A 8 8.99 -7.21 3.80
CA LYS A 8 8.77 -8.60 4.22
C LYS A 8 7.35 -9.11 3.94
N LEU A 9 6.34 -8.25 4.06
CA LEU A 9 4.95 -8.59 3.76
C LEU A 9 4.72 -8.82 2.27
N PHE A 10 5.35 -8.01 1.42
CA PHE A 10 5.30 -8.21 -0.03
C PHE A 10 6.24 -9.33 -0.48
N GLY A 11 7.41 -9.49 0.14
CA GLY A 11 8.40 -10.49 -0.25
C GLY A 11 9.66 -9.82 -0.78
N ASN A 12 10.81 -10.49 -0.62
CA ASN A 12 12.10 -9.92 -0.96
C ASN A 12 12.19 -9.62 -2.47
N GLN A 13 12.30 -8.31 -2.77
CA GLN A 13 12.79 -7.68 -4.00
C GLN A 13 12.02 -7.88 -5.31
N GLU A 14 11.17 -8.91 -5.47
CA GLU A 14 10.40 -9.15 -6.72
C GLU A 14 8.96 -9.61 -6.46
N ALA A 15 8.33 -9.08 -5.41
CA ALA A 15 6.94 -9.37 -5.12
C ALA A 15 6.02 -8.70 -6.12
N VAL A 16 5.64 -9.42 -7.18
CA VAL A 16 4.55 -9.01 -8.05
C VAL A 16 3.25 -9.17 -7.26
N LEU A 17 2.53 -8.07 -7.06
CA LEU A 17 1.21 -8.08 -6.47
C LEU A 17 0.17 -8.13 -7.59
N GLU A 18 -0.87 -8.92 -7.37
CA GLU A 18 -2.04 -8.96 -8.24
C GLU A 18 -3.28 -8.53 -7.46
N LEU A 19 -4.16 -7.81 -8.16
CA LEU A 19 -5.49 -7.47 -7.70
C LEU A 19 -6.47 -8.35 -8.46
N VAL A 20 -7.12 -9.29 -7.77
CA VAL A 20 -8.06 -10.24 -8.37
C VAL A 20 -9.46 -10.04 -7.81
N GLN A 21 -10.48 -10.31 -8.62
CA GLN A 21 -11.86 -10.36 -8.14
C GLN A 21 -12.17 -11.79 -7.67
N LEU A 22 -12.68 -11.89 -6.44
CA LEU A 22 -13.13 -13.15 -5.84
C LEU A 22 -14.58 -13.46 -6.30
N GLU A 23 -15.01 -14.71 -6.11
CA GLU A 23 -16.35 -15.18 -6.47
C GLU A 23 -17.48 -14.35 -5.82
N GLY A 24 -17.24 -13.80 -4.63
CA GLY A 24 -18.17 -12.91 -3.93
C GLY A 24 -18.22 -11.46 -4.46
N GLY A 25 -17.48 -11.15 -5.53
CA GLY A 25 -17.37 -9.80 -6.10
C GLY A 25 -16.42 -8.87 -5.33
N GLU A 26 -15.84 -9.34 -4.23
CA GLU A 26 -14.79 -8.64 -3.49
C GLU A 26 -13.49 -8.59 -4.31
N LEU A 27 -12.71 -7.53 -4.14
CA LEU A 27 -11.38 -7.42 -4.73
C LEU A 27 -10.32 -7.79 -3.70
N ALA A 28 -9.35 -8.58 -4.09
CA ALA A 28 -8.30 -9.11 -3.21
C ALA A 28 -6.92 -8.74 -3.75
N LEU A 29 -6.11 -8.09 -2.92
CA LEU A 29 -4.69 -7.86 -3.19
C LEU A 29 -3.89 -9.03 -2.61
N ARG A 30 -3.11 -9.72 -3.44
CA ARG A 30 -2.27 -10.84 -3.01
C ARG A 30 -0.96 -10.90 -3.78
N ASN A 31 -0.02 -11.72 -3.30
CA ASN A 31 1.18 -12.06 -4.04
C ASN A 31 0.79 -12.90 -5.26
N ALA A 32 1.34 -12.57 -6.44
CA ALA A 32 1.07 -13.28 -7.67
C ALA A 32 1.38 -14.78 -7.54
N GLY A 33 0.44 -15.62 -7.97
CA GLY A 33 0.56 -17.08 -7.86
C GLY A 33 0.52 -17.64 -6.43
N SER A 34 0.13 -16.84 -5.43
CA SER A 34 0.00 -17.30 -4.05
C SER A 34 -1.42 -17.75 -3.71
N GLU A 35 -1.54 -18.96 -3.19
CA GLU A 35 -2.78 -19.52 -2.62
C GLU A 35 -2.99 -19.14 -1.13
N LYS A 36 -2.18 -18.20 -0.62
CA LYS A 36 -2.31 -17.73 0.76
C LYS A 36 -3.47 -16.73 0.89
N GLU A 37 -3.85 -16.46 2.14
CA GLU A 37 -4.85 -15.44 2.44
C GLU A 37 -4.46 -14.09 1.82
N PRO A 38 -5.42 -13.36 1.20
CA PRO A 38 -5.17 -12.04 0.64
C PRO A 38 -4.59 -11.09 1.67
N LEU A 39 -3.67 -10.23 1.22
CA LEU A 39 -3.10 -9.17 2.05
C LEU A 39 -4.15 -8.11 2.42
N VAL A 40 -5.06 -7.85 1.47
CA VAL A 40 -6.17 -6.90 1.62
C VAL A 40 -7.37 -7.43 0.86
N LYS A 41 -8.56 -7.28 1.45
CA LYS A 41 -9.85 -7.41 0.74
C LYS A 41 -10.52 -6.04 0.70
N ILE A 42 -11.03 -5.67 -0.46
CA ILE A 42 -11.75 -4.43 -0.72
C ILE A 42 -13.17 -4.82 -1.14
N GLN A 43 -14.14 -4.32 -0.39
CA GLN A 43 -15.54 -4.55 -0.67
C GLN A 43 -16.24 -3.21 -0.81
N PHE A 44 -16.83 -2.99 -1.98
CA PHE A 44 -17.78 -1.92 -2.21
C PHE A 44 -19.18 -2.46 -1.89
N ASN A 45 -20.07 -1.60 -1.39
CA ASN A 45 -21.49 -1.98 -1.30
C ASN A 45 -22.11 -1.97 -2.71
N ASP A 46 -23.31 -2.51 -2.84
CA ASP A 46 -23.94 -2.67 -4.17
C ASP A 46 -24.29 -1.33 -4.83
N GLU A 47 -24.67 -0.32 -4.04
CA GLU A 47 -24.94 1.03 -4.54
C GLU A 47 -23.70 1.68 -5.17
N VAL A 48 -22.56 1.58 -4.51
CA VAL A 48 -21.30 2.13 -5.02
C VAL A 48 -20.79 1.30 -6.20
N LYS A 49 -20.91 -0.03 -6.19
CA LYS A 49 -20.60 -0.85 -7.37
C LYS A 49 -21.43 -0.46 -8.58
N ALA A 50 -22.73 -0.21 -8.39
CA ALA A 50 -23.61 0.20 -9.49
C ALA A 50 -23.21 1.57 -10.05
N LEU A 51 -22.73 2.48 -9.19
CA LEU A 51 -22.24 3.80 -9.60
C LEU A 51 -20.87 3.73 -10.30
N LEU A 52 -19.97 2.87 -9.81
CA LEU A 52 -18.64 2.70 -10.38
C LEU A 52 -18.64 1.85 -11.66
N GLY A 53 -19.58 0.91 -11.78
CA GLY A 53 -19.67 -0.01 -12.91
C GLY A 53 -18.35 -0.73 -13.17
N ASP A 54 -17.93 -0.70 -14.43
CA ASP A 54 -16.70 -1.36 -14.90
C ASP A 54 -15.42 -0.75 -14.29
N GLU A 55 -15.48 0.48 -13.76
CA GLU A 55 -14.33 1.17 -13.16
C GLU A 55 -14.02 0.69 -11.73
N THR A 56 -14.85 -0.19 -11.15
CA THR A 56 -14.69 -0.65 -9.75
C THR A 56 -13.28 -1.21 -9.49
N ALA A 57 -12.73 -2.00 -10.40
CA ALA A 57 -11.38 -2.56 -10.28
C ALA A 57 -10.29 -1.47 -10.38
N VAL A 58 -10.47 -0.51 -11.29
CA VAL A 58 -9.55 0.62 -11.49
C VAL A 58 -9.51 1.52 -10.25
N VAL A 59 -10.67 1.78 -9.63
CA VAL A 59 -10.76 2.55 -8.39
C VAL A 59 -10.01 1.84 -7.26
N ALA A 60 -10.23 0.53 -7.09
CA ALA A 60 -9.51 -0.25 -6.08
C ALA A 60 -7.98 -0.23 -6.31
N GLN A 61 -7.53 -0.32 -7.56
CA GLN A 61 -6.12 -0.19 -7.90
C GLN A 61 -5.55 1.17 -7.47
N HIS A 62 -6.26 2.27 -7.76
CA HIS A 62 -5.85 3.61 -7.34
C HIS A 62 -5.84 3.77 -5.81
N MET A 63 -6.80 3.17 -5.09
CA MET A 63 -6.79 3.16 -3.62
C MET A 63 -5.52 2.52 -3.07
N ILE A 64 -5.10 1.37 -3.62
CA ILE A 64 -3.87 0.70 -3.23
C ILE A 64 -2.64 1.56 -3.55
N GLN A 65 -2.57 2.14 -4.75
CA GLN A 65 -1.48 3.03 -5.13
C GLN A 65 -1.37 4.25 -4.19
N ALA A 66 -2.49 4.91 -3.90
CA ALA A 66 -2.54 6.05 -2.99
C ALA A 66 -2.08 5.65 -1.57
N ALA A 67 -2.50 4.49 -1.08
CA ALA A 67 -2.06 3.98 0.22
C ALA A 67 -0.54 3.72 0.26
N LEU A 68 0.03 3.17 -0.82
CA LEU A 68 1.48 2.96 -0.95
C LEU A 68 2.23 4.30 -0.99
N PHE A 69 1.76 5.27 -1.78
CA PHE A 69 2.36 6.61 -1.83
C PHE A 69 2.33 7.31 -0.47
N GLY A 70 1.18 7.33 0.21
CA GLY A 70 1.06 7.95 1.53
C GLY A 70 1.99 7.32 2.59
N LEU A 71 2.24 6.02 2.48
CA LEU A 71 3.20 5.34 3.35
C LEU A 71 4.66 5.74 3.05
N LEU A 72 5.02 5.89 1.77
CA LEU A 72 6.34 6.35 1.35
C LEU A 72 6.59 7.79 1.82
N GLU A 73 5.64 8.69 1.61
CA GLU A 73 5.72 10.09 2.06
C GLU A 73 5.94 10.21 3.57
N LYS A 74 5.19 9.43 4.36
CA LYS A 74 5.36 9.40 5.83
C LYS A 74 6.78 9.03 6.24
N GLN A 75 7.44 8.15 5.51
CA GLN A 75 8.82 7.74 5.81
C GLN A 75 9.83 8.82 5.41
N VAL A 76 9.66 9.47 4.25
CA VAL A 76 10.51 10.59 3.82
C VAL A 76 10.43 11.75 4.83
N ASN A 77 9.22 12.09 5.28
CA ASN A 77 9.03 13.14 6.27
C ASN A 77 9.66 12.78 7.62
N GLN A 78 9.64 11.50 8.02
CA GLN A 78 10.33 11.04 9.24
C GLN A 78 11.86 11.13 9.14
N TRP A 79 12.44 10.91 7.95
CA TRP A 79 13.88 11.09 7.74
C TRP A 79 14.28 12.56 7.77
N GLN A 80 13.47 13.46 7.21
CA GLN A 80 13.74 14.90 7.24
C GLN A 80 13.53 15.53 8.63
N ALA A 81 12.71 14.91 9.49
CA ALA A 81 12.44 15.40 10.84
C ALA A 81 13.51 15.01 11.88
N GLN A 82 14.49 14.16 11.54
CA GLN A 82 15.69 13.98 12.36
C GLN A 82 16.63 15.19 12.17
N VAL A 83 16.26 16.31 12.77
CA VAL A 83 17.15 17.48 12.87
C VAL A 83 18.34 17.08 13.74
N ILE A 84 19.53 17.18 13.17
CA ILE A 84 20.79 16.91 13.86
C ILE A 84 21.01 18.05 14.87
N ASP A 85 20.77 17.78 16.16
CA ASP A 85 21.19 18.65 17.27
C ASP A 85 22.71 18.49 17.49
N GLU A 86 23.51 18.76 16.45
CA GLU A 86 24.96 18.83 16.60
C GLU A 86 25.31 20.21 17.15
N LYS A 87 25.80 20.23 18.39
CA LYS A 87 26.32 21.44 19.01
C LYS A 87 27.45 21.97 18.11
N PRO A 88 27.34 23.19 17.56
CA PRO A 88 28.30 23.70 16.57
C PRO A 88 29.72 23.64 17.13
N LYS A 89 30.60 22.95 16.40
CA LYS A 89 32.01 22.71 16.78
C LYS A 89 32.85 23.99 16.83
N TYR A 90 32.35 25.07 16.24
CA TYR A 90 32.96 26.38 16.23
C TYR A 90 31.92 27.43 16.60
N LEU A 91 31.66 27.57 17.90
CA LEU A 91 31.18 28.83 18.45
C LEU A 91 32.38 29.52 19.08
N SER A 92 32.78 30.66 18.51
CA SER A 92 33.53 31.70 19.23
C SER A 92 32.52 32.63 19.89
#